data_AF-C8XD25-F1
#
_entry.id   AF-C8XD25-F1
#
_cell.length_a   1.000
_cell.length_b   1.000
_cell.length_c   1.000
_cell.angle_alpha   90.00
_cell.angle_beta   90.00
_cell.angle_gamma   90.00
#
_symmetry.space_group_name_H-M   'P 1'
#
loop_
_entity.id
_entity.type
_entity.pdbx_description
1 polymer ?
#
loop_
_entity_poly.entity_id
_entity_poly.type
_entity_poly.pdbx_seq_one_letter_code
_entity_poly.pdbx_strand_id
1 'polypeptide(L)'
;MKRVYVFGAGVALGVAATRRTRRAKEAAAAAMKAKLTPSAIAADLADAIAELGNAVGAFASDVRQGAINRRASYRPLVDNSTGAVVMVPPEALGPAPEPVEPRIPGGLPPTRPTPTRAHTVDPDPAGSSRSAARRVGHRA
;
A
#
# COMPACT_ATOMS: atom_id res chain seq x y z
N MET A 1 -4.22 4.07 -2.03
CA MET A 1 -5.14 3.13 -1.35
C MET A 1 -4.46 2.24 -0.32
N LYS A 2 -3.48 1.38 -0.66
CA LYS A 2 -2.85 0.41 0.29
C LYS A 2 -2.32 1.01 1.61
N ARG A 3 -1.77 2.23 1.61
CA ARG A 3 -1.17 2.85 2.79
C ARG A 3 -2.18 3.30 3.85
N VAL A 4 -3.34 3.82 3.42
CA VAL A 4 -4.44 4.20 4.33
C VAL A 4 -5.05 2.96 4.98
N TYR A 5 -5.13 1.85 4.24
CA TYR A 5 -5.57 0.58 4.79
C TYR A 5 -4.63 0.04 5.88
N VAL A 6 -3.32 0.14 5.71
CA VAL A 6 -2.35 -0.29 6.74
C VAL A 6 -2.42 0.60 7.98
N PHE A 7 -2.54 1.92 7.79
CA PHE A 7 -2.73 2.85 8.90
C PHE A 7 -4.04 2.57 9.66
N GLY A 8 -5.16 2.42 8.93
CA GLY A 8 -6.45 2.09 9.51
C GLY A 8 -6.47 0.73 10.21
N ALA A 9 -5.76 -0.27 9.68
CA ALA A 9 -5.60 -1.57 10.32
C ALA A 9 -4.83 -1.45 11.64
N GLY A 10 -3.77 -0.64 11.69
CA GLY A 10 -3.02 -0.36 12.92
C GLY A 10 -3.88 0.33 13.98
N VAL A 11 -4.68 1.33 13.59
CA VAL A 11 -5.63 2.00 14.49
C VAL A 11 -6.69 1.03 14.99
N ALA A 12 -7.28 0.22 14.10
CA ALA A 12 -8.29 -0.78 14.48
C ALA A 12 -7.71 -1.84 15.42
N LEU A 13 -6.48 -2.31 15.17
CA LEU A 13 -5.76 -3.23 16.03
C LEU A 13 -5.49 -2.61 17.41
N GLY A 14 -5.04 -1.35 17.45
CA GLY A 14 -4.82 -0.61 18.70
C GLY A 14 -6.12 -0.43 19.51
N VAL A 15 -7.22 -0.07 18.85
CA VAL A 15 -8.54 0.04 19.49
C VAL A 15 -9.05 -1.32 19.98
N ALA A 16 -8.89 -2.38 19.20
CA ALA A 16 -9.28 -3.74 19.59
C ALA A 16 -8.47 -4.23 20.81
N ALA A 17 -7.15 -4.00 20.81
CA ALA A 17 -6.27 -4.29 21.93
C ALA A 17 -6.69 -3.49 23.18
N THR A 18 -7.01 -2.20 23.02
CA THR A 18 -7.45 -1.32 24.11
C THR A 18 -8.82 -1.74 24.67
N ARG A 19 -9.75 -2.20 23.83
CA ARG A 19 -11.03 -2.75 24.30
C ARG A 19 -10.85 -4.04 25.08
N ARG A 20 -9.90 -4.89 24.69
CA ARG A 20 -9.56 -6.13 25.39
C ARG A 20 -8.95 -5.84 26.78
N THR A 21 -8.07 -4.84 26.87
CA THR A 21 -7.53 -4.40 28.15
C THR A 21 -8.57 -3.66 29.00
N ARG A 22 -9.55 -2.97 28.41
CA ARG A 22 -10.66 -2.35 29.16
C ARG A 22 -11.57 -3.39 29.83
N ARG A 23 -11.84 -4.53 29.18
CA ARG A 23 -12.51 -5.67 29.81
C ARG A 23 -11.67 -6.31 30.93
N ALA A 24 -10.35 -6.36 30.75
CA ALA A 24 -9.45 -6.76 31.84
C ALA A 24 -9.41 -5.72 32.98
N LYS A 25 -9.60 -4.43 32.68
CA LYS A 25 -9.74 -3.36 33.68
C LYS A 25 -11.04 -3.45 34.46
N GLU A 26 -12.14 -3.98 33.92
CA GLU A 26 -13.36 -4.25 34.70
C GLU A 26 -13.14 -5.38 35.71
N ALA A 27 -12.40 -6.42 35.32
CA ALA A 27 -11.94 -7.47 36.24
C ALA A 27 -10.91 -6.95 37.25
N ALA A 28 -10.01 -6.07 36.83
CA ALA A 28 -9.06 -5.41 37.72
C ALA A 28 -9.77 -4.43 38.65
N ALA A 29 -10.78 -3.67 38.21
CA ALA A 29 -11.55 -2.74 39.04
C ALA A 29 -12.32 -3.47 40.15
N ALA A 30 -12.79 -4.69 39.89
CA ALA A 30 -13.35 -5.57 40.91
C ALA A 30 -12.29 -6.02 41.94
N ALA A 31 -11.04 -6.23 41.52
CA ALA A 31 -9.91 -6.53 42.41
C ALA A 31 -9.33 -5.27 43.12
N MET A 32 -9.41 -4.09 42.50
CA MET A 32 -8.83 -2.83 42.99
C MET A 32 -9.72 -2.13 44.02
N LYS A 33 -11.01 -2.44 44.07
CA LYS A 33 -11.94 -2.02 45.14
C LYS A 33 -11.50 -2.45 46.54
N ALA A 34 -10.63 -3.46 46.64
CA ALA A 34 -10.23 -3.99 47.94
C ALA A 34 -9.07 -3.23 48.61
N LYS A 35 -8.10 -2.61 47.87
CA LYS A 35 -6.82 -2.18 48.50
C LYS A 35 -6.04 -1.00 47.89
N LEU A 36 -6.52 -0.28 46.88
CA LEU A 36 -5.71 0.77 46.23
C LEU A 36 -6.18 2.19 46.56
N THR A 37 -5.27 3.00 47.10
CA THR A 37 -5.49 4.41 47.44
C THR A 37 -5.62 5.26 46.16
N PRO A 38 -6.54 6.25 46.11
CA PRO A 38 -6.78 7.08 44.92
C PRO A 38 -5.53 7.79 44.37
N SER A 39 -4.57 8.11 45.25
CA SER A 39 -3.31 8.77 44.88
C SER A 39 -2.39 7.89 44.03
N ALA A 40 -2.33 6.57 44.29
CA ALA A 40 -1.48 5.66 43.52
C ALA A 40 -2.00 5.50 42.08
N ILE A 41 -3.33 5.41 41.93
CA ILE A 41 -3.97 5.32 40.61
C ILE A 41 -3.76 6.60 39.78
N ALA A 42 -3.79 7.77 40.43
CA ALA A 42 -3.54 9.04 39.75
C ALA A 42 -2.09 9.14 39.26
N ALA A 43 -1.12 8.66 40.05
CA ALA A 43 0.29 8.62 39.66
C ALA A 43 0.53 7.69 38.46
N ASP A 44 0.02 6.45 38.51
CA ASP A 44 0.14 5.49 37.40
C ASP A 44 -0.52 6.01 36.11
N LEU A 45 -1.65 6.70 36.25
CA LEU A 45 -2.33 7.30 35.09
C LEU A 45 -1.53 8.47 34.51
N ALA A 46 -0.99 9.33 35.37
CA ALA A 46 -0.15 10.46 34.93
C ALA A 46 1.11 9.96 34.21
N ASP A 47 1.75 8.92 34.75
CA ASP A 47 2.93 8.29 34.15
C ASP A 47 2.59 7.64 32.80
N ALA A 48 1.48 6.89 32.73
CA ALA A 48 1.01 6.32 31.47
C ALA A 48 0.65 7.38 30.41
N ILE A 49 0.09 8.53 30.82
CA ILE A 49 -0.18 9.65 29.91
C ILE A 49 1.13 10.29 29.44
N ALA A 50 2.11 10.45 30.33
CA ALA A 50 3.42 11.00 29.98
C ALA A 50 4.17 10.08 29.01
N GLU A 51 4.19 8.77 29.27
CA GLU A 51 4.80 7.77 28.40
C GLU A 51 4.11 7.72 27.02
N LEU A 52 2.77 7.78 27.01
CA LEU A 52 2.01 7.88 25.76
C LEU A 52 2.33 9.17 24.99
N GLY A 53 2.43 10.30 25.69
CA GLY A 53 2.81 11.58 25.11
C GLY A 53 4.19 11.52 24.44
N ASN A 54 5.16 10.91 25.12
CA ASN A 54 6.51 10.70 24.59
C ASN A 54 6.49 9.78 23.36
N ALA A 55 5.77 8.66 23.41
CA ALA A 55 5.66 7.73 22.30
C ALA A 55 5.00 8.38 21.06
N VAL A 56 3.92 9.13 21.25
CA VAL A 56 3.24 9.87 20.16
C VAL A 56 4.13 10.97 19.61
N GLY A 57 4.85 11.69 20.47
CA GLY A 57 5.82 12.72 20.06
C GLY A 57 6.95 12.15 19.20
N ALA A 58 7.55 11.03 19.63
CA ALA A 58 8.58 10.34 18.87
C ALA A 58 8.06 9.88 17.50
N PHE A 59 6.89 9.25 17.45
CA PHE A 59 6.26 8.85 16.20
C PHE A 59 6.00 10.03 15.25
N ALA A 60 5.50 11.16 15.77
CA ALA A 60 5.26 12.35 14.96
C ALA A 60 6.56 12.92 14.37
N SER A 61 7.66 12.87 15.14
CA SER A 61 9.00 13.24 14.66
C SER A 61 9.44 12.35 13.50
N ASP A 62 9.30 11.03 13.63
CA ASP A 62 9.66 10.07 12.58
C ASP A 62 8.84 10.27 11.30
N VAL A 63 7.53 10.51 11.43
CA VAL A 63 6.67 10.82 10.28
C VAL A 63 7.10 12.11 9.59
N ARG A 64 7.47 13.14 10.36
CA ARG A 64 7.97 14.41 9.82
C ARG A 64 9.29 14.23 9.08
N GLN A 65 10.24 13.50 9.66
CA GLN A 65 11.50 13.16 9.00
C GLN A 65 11.27 12.33 7.74
N GLY A 66 10.41 11.32 7.79
CA GLY A 66 10.03 10.52 6.64
C GLY A 66 9.43 11.36 5.51
N ALA A 67 8.60 12.36 5.83
CA ALA A 67 8.05 13.28 4.85
C ALA A 67 9.13 14.18 4.20
N ILE A 68 10.10 14.66 4.98
CA ILE A 68 11.23 15.46 4.48
C ILE A 68 12.12 14.63 3.56
N ASN A 69 12.55 13.45 4.02
CA ASN A 69 13.39 12.55 3.24
C ASN A 69 12.70 12.12 1.94
N ARG A 70 11.39 11.92 2.00
CA ARG A 70 10.62 11.59 0.81
C ARG A 70 10.55 12.76 -0.17
N ARG A 71 10.33 14.00 0.30
CA ARG A 71 10.35 15.19 -0.58
C ARG A 71 11.71 15.35 -1.27
N ALA A 72 12.81 15.06 -0.58
CA ALA A 72 14.15 15.09 -1.16
C ALA A 72 14.35 14.09 -2.30
N SER A 73 13.55 13.01 -2.36
CA SER A 73 13.61 12.02 -3.45
C SER A 73 12.84 12.43 -4.72
N TYR A 74 12.07 13.52 -4.68
CA TYR A 74 11.31 13.96 -5.86
C TYR A 74 12.24 14.56 -6.91
N ARG A 75 11.94 14.27 -8.17
CA ARG A 75 12.68 14.82 -9.31
C ARG A 75 11.79 15.77 -10.12
N PRO A 76 12.32 16.91 -10.58
CA PRO A 76 11.61 17.75 -11.52
C PRO A 76 11.52 17.04 -12.87
N LEU A 77 10.33 16.98 -13.46
CA LEU A 77 10.08 16.52 -14.81
C LEU A 77 9.20 17.51 -15.55
N VAL A 78 9.38 17.59 -16.87
CA VAL A 78 8.49 18.37 -17.74
C VAL A 78 7.32 17.48 -18.14
N ASP A 79 6.10 17.96 -17.89
CA ASP A 79 4.90 17.35 -18.44
C ASP A 79 4.84 17.65 -19.95
N ASN A 80 4.91 16.60 -20.77
CA ASN A 80 4.91 16.72 -22.23
C ASN A 80 3.59 17.28 -22.81
N SER A 81 2.49 17.23 -22.06
CA SER A 81 1.19 17.74 -22.50
C SER A 81 0.99 19.22 -22.21
N THR A 82 1.57 19.73 -21.12
CA THR A 82 1.36 21.11 -20.65
C THR A 82 2.62 21.98 -20.69
N GLY A 83 3.80 21.36 -20.82
CA GLY A 83 5.10 22.03 -20.72
C GLY A 83 5.48 22.44 -19.28
N ALA A 84 4.66 22.13 -18.28
CA ALA A 84 4.90 22.52 -16.89
C ALA A 84 5.94 21.63 -16.20
N VAL A 85 6.73 22.21 -15.29
CA VAL A 85 7.63 21.45 -14.42
C VAL A 85 6.84 20.91 -13.23
N VAL A 86 6.77 19.58 -13.12
CA VAL A 86 6.11 18.86 -12.03
C VAL A 86 7.12 18.08 -11.21
N MET A 87 6.94 18.06 -9.88
CA MET A 87 7.76 17.25 -8.99
C MET A 87 7.17 15.84 -8.93
N VAL A 88 7.90 14.86 -9.46
CA VAL A 88 7.42 13.48 -9.59
C VAL A 88 8.10 12.60 -8.54
N PRO A 89 7.33 11.78 -7.79
CA PRO A 89 7.90 10.84 -6.84
C PRO A 89 8.60 9.68 -7.56
N PRO A 90 9.61 9.04 -6.94
CA PRO A 90 10.40 8.00 -7.59
C PRO A 90 9.58 6.78 -8.03
N GLU A 91 8.52 6.41 -7.30
CA GLU A 91 7.63 5.31 -7.68
C GLU A 91 6.84 5.55 -8.99
N ALA A 92 6.74 6.80 -9.45
CA ALA A 92 6.05 7.14 -10.69
C ALA A 92 7.01 7.18 -11.90
N LEU A 93 8.32 7.10 -11.68
CA LEU A 93 9.33 7.20 -12.74
C LEU A 93 9.53 5.88 -13.54
N GLY A 94 8.89 4.78 -13.13
CA GLY A 94 9.13 3.46 -13.73
C GLY A 94 10.55 2.95 -13.43
N PRO A 95 10.93 1.76 -13.96
CA PRO A 95 12.29 1.29 -13.86
C PRO A 95 13.24 2.28 -14.54
N ALA A 96 14.43 2.47 -13.97
CA ALA A 96 15.44 3.35 -14.57
C ALA A 96 15.69 2.92 -16.02
N PRO A 97 15.77 3.87 -16.98
CA PRO A 97 16.14 3.52 -18.33
C PRO A 97 17.51 2.85 -18.31
N GLU A 98 17.63 1.72 -19.01
CA GLU A 98 18.90 1.04 -19.26
C GLU A 98 19.95 2.08 -19.73
N PRO A 99 21.20 2.01 -19.24
CA PRO A 99 22.27 2.90 -19.70
C PRO A 99 22.32 2.87 -21.22
N VAL A 100 22.09 4.03 -21.85
CA VAL A 100 22.30 4.15 -23.29
C VAL A 100 23.80 4.01 -23.51
N GLU A 101 24.24 2.85 -24.00
CA GLU A 101 25.63 2.65 -24.40
C GLU A 101 26.04 3.80 -25.34
N PRO A 102 27.21 4.43 -25.13
CA PRO A 102 27.69 5.49 -26.00
C PRO A 102 27.72 4.97 -27.44
N ARG A 103 26.82 5.48 -28.29
CA ARG A 103 26.81 5.14 -29.70
C ARG A 103 28.07 5.75 -30.32
N ILE A 104 29.08 4.91 -30.59
CA ILE A 104 30.28 5.31 -31.32
C ILE A 104 29.81 5.90 -32.67
N PRO A 105 30.20 7.13 -33.04
CA PRO A 105 29.89 7.68 -34.36
C PRO A 105 30.43 6.74 -35.45
N GLY A 106 29.53 6.17 -36.27
CA GLY A 106 29.88 5.20 -37.31
C GLY A 106 29.87 3.72 -36.88
N GLY A 107 29.54 3.40 -35.63
CA GLY A 107 29.33 2.02 -35.18
C GLY A 107 28.04 1.43 -35.77
N LEU A 108 28.06 0.13 -36.08
CA LEU A 108 26.84 -0.60 -36.46
C LEU A 108 25.75 -0.37 -35.39
N PRO A 109 24.48 -0.17 -35.77
CA PRO A 109 23.42 -0.09 -34.78
C PRO A 109 23.44 -1.36 -33.92
N PRO A 110 23.23 -1.25 -32.59
CA PRO A 110 23.13 -2.43 -31.74
C PRO A 110 22.05 -3.33 -32.32
N THR A 111 22.38 -4.61 -32.54
CA THR A 111 21.42 -5.61 -32.97
C THR A 111 20.39 -5.71 -31.86
N ARG A 112 19.26 -5.02 -32.04
CA ARG A 112 18.11 -5.16 -31.15
C ARG A 112 17.80 -6.65 -31.11
N PRO A 113 17.89 -7.35 -29.96
CA PRO A 113 17.37 -8.70 -29.89
C PRO A 113 15.91 -8.59 -30.30
N THR A 114 15.57 -9.21 -31.42
CA THR A 114 14.19 -9.29 -31.87
C THR A 114 13.44 -9.90 -30.70
N PRO A 115 12.41 -9.23 -30.13
CA PRO A 115 11.58 -9.92 -29.16
C PRO A 115 11.04 -11.12 -29.91
N THR A 116 11.44 -12.32 -29.50
CA THR A 116 10.85 -13.56 -29.98
C THR A 116 9.36 -13.38 -29.79
N ARG A 117 8.65 -13.15 -30.91
CA ARG A 117 7.20 -13.10 -30.95
C ARG A 117 6.78 -14.50 -30.56
N ALA A 118 6.56 -14.72 -29.26
CA ALA A 118 5.91 -15.91 -28.77
C ALA A 118 4.62 -16.02 -29.58
N HIS A 119 4.52 -17.06 -30.39
CA HIS A 119 3.35 -17.33 -31.20
C HIS A 119 2.13 -17.32 -30.27
N THR A 120 1.28 -16.33 -30.47
CA THR A 120 -0.10 -16.29 -29.98
C THR A 120 -0.81 -17.53 -30.50
N VAL A 121 -1.22 -18.43 -29.61
CA VAL A 121 -2.35 -19.31 -29.87
C VAL A 121 -3.57 -18.57 -29.33
N ASP A 122 -4.20 -17.80 -30.22
CA ASP A 122 -5.55 -17.28 -30.01
C ASP A 122 -6.53 -18.36 -30.50
N PRO A 123 -7.53 -18.78 -29.70
CA PRO A 123 -8.56 -19.67 -30.18
C PRO A 123 -9.50 -18.91 -31.14
N ASP A 124 -9.54 -19.39 -32.37
CA ASP A 124 -10.29 -18.87 -33.52
C ASP A 124 -11.77 -18.51 -33.19
N PRO A 125 -12.26 -17.31 -33.55
CA PRO A 125 -13.66 -16.96 -33.46
C PRO A 125 -14.41 -17.25 -34.78
N ALA A 126 -15.43 -18.10 -34.68
CA ALA A 126 -16.60 -18.22 -35.55
C ALA A 126 -16.42 -18.85 -36.96
N GLY A 127 -16.95 -20.08 -37.09
CA GLY A 127 -17.28 -20.72 -38.36
C GLY A 127 -18.60 -21.48 -38.26
N SER A 128 -19.68 -20.87 -38.73
CA SER A 128 -21.03 -21.39 -38.76
C SER A 128 -21.18 -22.71 -39.53
N SER A 129 -21.99 -23.65 -39.03
CA SER A 129 -22.87 -24.41 -39.90
C SER A 129 -24.19 -24.73 -39.23
N ARG A 130 -25.25 -24.50 -39.99
CA ARG A 130 -26.66 -24.60 -39.66
C ARG A 130 -27.05 -26.08 -39.63
N SER A 131 -27.92 -26.48 -38.71
CA SER A 131 -29.05 -27.35 -39.07
C SER A 131 -30.14 -27.29 -38.01
N ALA A 132 -31.23 -26.63 -38.38
CA ALA A 132 -32.48 -26.66 -37.66
C ALA A 132 -33.24 -27.95 -37.98
N ALA A 133 -34.08 -28.35 -37.01
CA ALA A 133 -35.25 -29.20 -37.15
C ALA A 133 -35.05 -30.71 -37.36
N ARG A 134 -35.36 -31.48 -36.31
CA ARG A 134 -36.48 -32.43 -36.42
C ARG A 134 -37.17 -32.67 -35.08
N ARG A 135 -38.42 -32.21 -35.04
CA ARG A 135 -39.47 -32.48 -34.06
C ARG A 135 -40.00 -33.90 -34.31
N VAL A 136 -40.03 -34.79 -33.31
CA VAL A 136 -41.07 -35.84 -33.15
C VAL A 136 -41.09 -36.21 -31.66
N GLY A 137 -42.26 -36.06 -31.02
CA GLY A 137 -42.51 -36.65 -29.71
C GLY A 137 -43.13 -38.04 -29.83
N HIS A 138 -43.02 -38.86 -28.79
CA HIS A 138 -44.14 -39.67 -28.30
C HIS A 138 -43.83 -40.27 -26.92
N ARG A 139 -44.83 -40.22 -26.05
CA ARG A 139 -45.10 -41.02 -24.84
C ARG A 139 -44.48 -42.42 -24.82
N ALA A 140 -44.06 -42.86 -23.63
CA ALA A 140 -44.81 -43.81 -22.78
C ALA A 140 -44.37 -43.64 -21.33
#